data_AF-A0A443SDT5-F1
#
_entry.id   AF-A0A443SDT5-F1
#
_cell.length_a   1.000
_cell.length_b   1.000
_cell.length_c   1.000
_cell.angle_alpha   90.00
_cell.angle_beta   90.00
_cell.angle_gamma   90.00
#
_symmetry.space_group_name_H-M   'P 1'
#
loop_
_entity.id
_entity.type
_entity.pdbx_description
1 polymer ?
#
loop_
_entity_poly.entity_id
_entity_poly.type
_entity_poly.pdbx_seq_one_letter_code
_entity_poly.pdbx_strand_id
1 'polypeptide(L)'
;MEKTIKFYYHDYWINDKPDKHYQVFGKWFLLDGGPWLTILITAAYVYFAKFWGPKLMENRKPLQLKKLLIAYNILMVSINVFVFWKMSLFTNFGLDSWGCQPMGSFNSNDEDGIKYFYRITYVYFISKYLDFFDTVFFCNADIVLVWI
;
A
#
# COMPACT_ATOMS: atom_id res chain seq x y z
N MET A 1 -10.54 28.04 -14.71
CA MET A 1 -10.92 26.62 -14.56
C MET A 1 -9.81 25.70 -15.04
N GLU A 2 -9.38 25.80 -16.31
CA GLU A 2 -8.31 24.96 -16.88
C GLU A 2 -6.97 25.02 -16.11
N LYS A 3 -6.54 26.21 -15.69
CA LYS A 3 -5.34 26.40 -14.84
C LYS A 3 -5.45 25.70 -13.48
N THR A 4 -6.64 25.69 -12.89
CA THR A 4 -6.92 25.04 -11.60
C THR A 4 -6.85 23.52 -11.72
N ILE A 5 -7.36 22.97 -12.82
CA ILE A 5 -7.29 21.53 -13.10
C ILE A 5 -5.83 21.11 -13.28
N LYS A 6 -5.06 21.82 -14.10
CA LYS A 6 -3.64 21.54 -14.30
C LYS A 6 -2.85 21.58 -12.99
N PHE A 7 -3.18 22.51 -12.11
CA PHE A 7 -2.58 22.59 -10.79
C PHE A 7 -2.78 21.30 -9.98
N TYR A 8 -4.03 20.86 -9.78
CA TYR A 8 -4.30 19.67 -8.96
C TYR A 8 -3.80 18.35 -9.58
N TYR A 9 -3.85 18.22 -10.90
CA TYR A 9 -3.50 16.95 -11.56
C TYR A 9 -2.00 16.79 -11.84
N HIS A 10 -1.29 17.89 -12.06
CA HIS A 10 0.10 17.85 -12.52
C HIS A 10 1.03 18.66 -11.61
N ASP A 11 0.78 19.97 -11.47
CA ASP A 11 1.76 20.86 -10.84
C ASP A 11 1.87 20.64 -9.32
N TYR A 12 0.78 20.27 -8.66
CA TYR A 12 0.77 19.97 -7.22
C TYR A 12 1.67 18.76 -6.88
N TRP A 13 1.59 17.69 -7.65
CA TRP A 13 2.34 16.45 -7.39
C TRP A 13 3.78 16.50 -7.90
N ILE A 14 4.03 17.20 -9.01
CA ILE A 14 5.33 17.18 -9.70
C ILE A 14 6.19 18.40 -9.32
N ASN A 15 5.58 19.58 -9.26
CA ASN A 15 6.31 20.84 -9.09
C ASN A 15 6.28 21.35 -7.64
N ASP A 16 5.13 21.29 -6.97
CA ASP A 16 4.93 21.89 -5.65
C ASP A 16 5.38 20.97 -4.51
N LYS A 17 5.26 19.63 -4.69
CA LYS A 17 5.71 18.59 -3.75
C LYS A 17 5.33 18.96 -2.30
N PRO A 18 4.05 18.78 -1.92
CA PRO A 18 3.44 19.42 -0.75
C PRO A 18 4.11 19.09 0.59
N ASP A 19 4.85 17.98 0.64
CA ASP A 19 5.66 17.60 1.79
C ASP A 19 7.14 17.92 1.55
N LYS A 20 7.74 18.71 2.43
CA LYS A 20 9.17 19.06 2.39
C LYS A 20 10.05 17.80 2.51
N HIS A 21 9.55 16.76 3.18
CA HIS A 21 10.21 15.47 3.30
C HIS A 21 10.15 14.65 2.01
N TYR A 22 9.29 15.01 1.04
CA TYR A 22 9.30 14.40 -0.29
C TYR A 22 10.68 14.49 -0.93
N GLN A 23 11.47 15.53 -0.70
CA GLN A 23 12.80 15.66 -1.32
C GLN A 23 13.80 14.59 -0.82
N VAL A 24 13.59 14.05 0.39
CA VAL A 24 14.38 12.94 0.96
C VAL A 24 13.90 11.58 0.43
N PHE A 25 12.61 11.47 0.06
CA PHE A 25 11.93 10.22 -0.31
C PHE A 25 11.50 10.13 -1.77
N GLY A 26 11.74 11.16 -2.58
CA GLY A 26 11.18 11.36 -3.93
C GLY A 26 11.71 10.42 -5.01
N LYS A 27 12.28 9.28 -4.63
CA LYS A 27 12.67 8.18 -5.53
C LYS A 27 12.08 6.83 -5.08
N TRP A 28 11.07 6.85 -4.21
CA TRP A 28 10.41 5.62 -3.80
C TRP A 28 9.43 5.15 -4.87
N PHE A 29 9.55 3.86 -5.22
CA PHE A 29 8.72 3.21 -6.22
C PHE A 29 7.23 3.39 -5.86
N LEU A 30 6.40 3.73 -6.85
CA LEU A 30 4.94 4.02 -6.72
C LEU A 30 4.53 5.36 -6.11
N LEU A 31 5.42 6.14 -5.49
CA LEU A 31 5.06 7.43 -4.89
C LEU A 31 5.55 8.64 -5.71
N ASP A 32 6.40 8.41 -6.70
CA ASP A 32 6.94 9.46 -7.57
C ASP A 32 5.93 9.85 -8.66
N GLY A 33 5.76 11.15 -8.88
CA GLY A 33 4.87 11.69 -9.92
C GLY A 33 3.37 11.66 -9.59
N GLY A 34 3.00 11.37 -8.34
CA GLY A 34 1.62 11.43 -7.85
C GLY A 34 0.89 10.07 -7.85
N PRO A 35 -0.44 10.07 -7.58
CA PRO A 35 -1.21 8.85 -7.37
C PRO A 35 -1.58 8.11 -8.68
N TRP A 36 -1.06 8.54 -9.84
CA TRP A 36 -1.50 7.99 -11.12
C TRP A 36 -1.06 6.55 -11.33
N LEU A 37 0.19 6.23 -10.98
CA LEU A 37 0.72 4.89 -11.10
C LEU A 37 0.03 3.91 -10.15
N THR A 38 -0.29 4.36 -8.94
CA THR A 38 -0.97 3.56 -7.91
C THR A 38 -2.41 3.25 -8.31
N ILE A 39 -3.12 4.24 -8.85
CA ILE A 39 -4.47 4.05 -9.42
C ILE A 39 -4.41 3.08 -10.61
N LEU A 40 -3.45 3.26 -11.53
CA LEU A 40 -3.30 2.41 -12.71
C LEU A 40 -3.06 0.94 -12.33
N ILE A 41 -2.14 0.67 -11.41
CA ILE A 41 -1.84 -0.69 -10.94
C ILE A 41 -3.06 -1.32 -10.26
N THR A 42 -3.76 -0.55 -9.42
CA THR A 42 -4.95 -1.04 -8.72
C THR A 42 -6.08 -1.37 -9.70
N ALA A 43 -6.31 -0.51 -10.70
CA ALA A 43 -7.30 -0.75 -11.75
C ALA A 43 -6.94 -1.96 -12.62
N ALA A 44 -5.67 -2.11 -12.99
CA ALA A 44 -5.17 -3.25 -13.74
C ALA A 44 -5.34 -4.56 -12.94
N TYR A 45 -5.05 -4.53 -11.64
CA TYR A 45 -5.26 -5.66 -10.74
C TYR A 45 -6.75 -6.05 -10.65
N VAL A 46 -7.67 -5.10 -10.46
CA VAL A 46 -9.11 -5.38 -10.41
C VAL A 46 -9.60 -5.98 -11.73
N TYR A 47 -9.13 -5.45 -12.86
CA TYR A 47 -9.45 -5.99 -14.18
C TYR A 47 -8.95 -7.43 -14.34
N PHE A 48 -7.70 -7.69 -13.95
CA PHE A 48 -7.09 -9.02 -14.01
C PHE A 48 -7.83 -10.02 -13.12
N ALA A 49 -8.11 -9.65 -11.86
CA ALA A 49 -8.78 -10.52 -10.90
C ALA A 49 -10.23 -10.84 -11.29
N LYS A 50 -10.97 -9.84 -11.81
CA LYS A 50 -12.40 -10.01 -12.10
C LYS A 50 -12.69 -10.63 -13.47
N PHE A 51 -11.90 -10.30 -14.50
CA PHE A 51 -12.20 -10.72 -15.86
C PHE A 51 -11.22 -11.79 -16.37
N TRP A 52 -9.92 -11.56 -16.17
CA TRP A 52 -8.89 -12.41 -16.76
C TRP A 52 -8.70 -13.71 -15.98
N GLY A 53 -8.74 -13.65 -14.65
CA GLY A 53 -8.66 -14.79 -13.75
C GLY A 53 -9.70 -15.87 -14.07
N PRO A 54 -11.00 -15.57 -14.02
CA PRO A 54 -12.05 -16.57 -14.30
C PRO A 54 -11.93 -17.17 -15.72
N LYS A 55 -11.60 -16.34 -16.72
CA LYS A 55 -11.44 -16.80 -18.12
C LYS A 55 -10.28 -17.78 -18.29
N LEU A 56 -9.19 -17.64 -17.53
CA LEU A 56 -8.06 -18.56 -17.58
C LEU A 56 -8.38 -19.91 -16.92
N MET A 57 -9.33 -19.92 -15.98
CA MET A 57 -9.70 -21.11 -15.21
C MET A 57 -10.82 -21.94 -15.80
N GLU A 58 -11.57 -21.42 -16.77
CA GLU A 58 -12.68 -22.12 -17.41
C GLU A 58 -12.29 -23.51 -17.98
N ASN A 59 -11.02 -23.69 -18.34
CA ASN A 59 -10.51 -24.93 -18.95
C ASN A 59 -9.34 -25.57 -18.17
N ARG A 60 -9.12 -25.19 -16.91
CA ARG A 60 -7.95 -25.65 -16.13
C ARG A 60 -8.38 -26.18 -14.77
N LYS A 61 -7.77 -27.31 -14.38
CA LYS A 61 -7.94 -27.84 -13.02
C LYS A 61 -7.33 -26.87 -12.01
N PRO A 62 -7.92 -26.76 -10.82
CA PRO A 62 -7.46 -25.89 -9.76
C PRO A 62 -6.03 -26.18 -9.32
N LEU A 63 -5.25 -25.11 -9.14
CA LEU A 63 -3.88 -25.20 -8.67
C LEU A 63 -3.86 -25.43 -7.15
N GLN A 64 -3.19 -26.49 -6.69
CA GLN A 64 -3.01 -26.75 -5.26
C GLN A 64 -1.90 -25.85 -4.68
N LEU A 65 -2.20 -24.56 -4.50
CA LEU A 65 -1.26 -23.56 -3.96
C LEU A 65 -1.36 -23.40 -2.44
N LYS A 66 -2.06 -24.30 -1.75
CA LYS A 66 -2.38 -24.19 -0.31
C LYS A 66 -1.16 -23.92 0.57
N LYS A 67 -0.03 -24.62 0.34
CA LYS A 67 1.20 -24.43 1.14
C LYS A 67 1.83 -23.05 0.91
N LEU A 68 1.83 -22.59 -0.34
CA LEU A 68 2.34 -21.27 -0.71
C LEU A 68 1.48 -20.17 -0.09
N LEU A 69 0.14 -20.31 -0.16
CA LEU A 69 -0.82 -19.38 0.41
C LEU A 69 -0.65 -19.25 1.93
N ILE A 70 -0.49 -20.38 2.64
CA ILE A 70 -0.25 -20.37 4.09
C ILE A 70 1.07 -19.66 4.42
N ALA A 71 2.17 -19.98 3.72
CA ALA A 71 3.46 -19.34 3.96
C ALA A 71 3.40 -17.82 3.70
N TYR A 72 2.72 -17.43 2.63
CA TYR A 72 2.48 -16.04 2.28
C TYR A 72 1.68 -15.31 3.36
N ASN A 73 0.55 -15.87 3.81
CA ASN A 73 -0.29 -15.27 4.86
C ASN A 73 0.49 -15.08 6.18
N ILE A 74 1.33 -16.05 6.57
CA ILE A 74 2.18 -15.93 7.76
C ILE A 74 3.18 -14.78 7.61
N LEU A 75 3.83 -14.66 6.45
CA LEU A 75 4.75 -13.58 6.16
C LEU A 75 4.04 -12.22 6.23
N MET A 76 2.84 -12.12 5.68
CA MET A 76 2.08 -10.87 5.65
C MET A 76 1.59 -10.46 7.04
N VAL A 77 1.10 -11.41 7.85
CA VAL A 77 0.79 -11.17 9.27
C VAL A 77 2.02 -10.68 10.02
N SER A 78 3.19 -11.29 9.77
CA SER A 78 4.45 -10.88 10.41
C SER A 78 4.84 -9.44 10.06
N ILE A 79 4.72 -9.04 8.79
CA ILE A 79 4.98 -7.66 8.35
C ILE A 79 3.99 -6.69 8.99
N ASN A 80 2.70 -7.02 8.99
CA ASN A 80 1.67 -6.16 9.56
C ASN A 80 1.84 -5.98 11.08
N VAL A 81 2.20 -7.04 11.80
CA VAL A 81 2.53 -6.98 13.24
C VAL A 81 3.78 -6.12 13.47
N PHE A 82 4.82 -6.27 12.66
CA PHE A 82 6.03 -5.45 12.76
C PHE A 82 5.74 -3.96 12.57
N VAL A 83 4.97 -3.60 11.54
CA VAL A 83 4.55 -2.21 11.29
C VAL A 83 3.70 -1.70 12.45
N PHE A 84 2.70 -2.48 12.90
CA PHE A 84 1.83 -2.09 13.98
C PHE A 84 2.60 -1.83 15.28
N TRP A 85 3.54 -2.71 15.63
CA TRP A 85 4.40 -2.54 16.80
C TRP A 85 5.22 -1.25 16.73
N LYS A 86 5.86 -0.99 15.58
CA LYS A 86 6.70 0.20 15.39
C LYS A 86 5.89 1.49 15.40
N MET A 87 4.74 1.51 14.75
CA MET A 87 3.86 2.68 14.74
C MET A 87 3.25 2.93 16.12
N SER A 88 2.87 1.88 16.85
CA SER A 88 2.35 2.01 18.21
C SER A 88 3.37 2.62 19.15
N LEU A 89 4.65 2.20 19.07
CA LEU A 89 5.71 2.83 19.87
C LEU A 89 5.92 4.30 19.48
N PHE A 90 5.80 4.63 18.20
CA PHE A 90 5.98 6.00 17.70
C PHE A 90 4.84 6.93 18.15
N THR A 91 3.61 6.42 18.29
CA THR A 91 2.43 7.19 18.69
C THR A 91 2.07 7.05 20.17
N ASN A 92 3.02 6.61 21.00
CA ASN A 92 2.81 6.36 22.44
C ASN A 92 1.57 5.49 22.70
N PHE A 93 1.50 4.35 22.01
CA PHE A 93 0.39 3.40 21.99
C PHE A 93 -0.97 4.01 21.63
N GLY A 94 -0.96 5.04 20.77
CA GLY A 94 -2.16 5.70 20.28
C GLY A 94 -2.64 6.88 21.12
N LEU A 95 -1.99 7.18 22.25
CA LEU A 95 -2.30 8.37 23.05
C LEU A 95 -2.07 9.66 22.25
N ASP A 96 -1.04 9.66 21.41
CA ASP A 96 -0.70 10.77 20.54
C ASP A 96 -1.54 10.78 19.24
N SER A 97 -2.28 9.71 18.98
CA SER A 97 -3.16 9.65 17.79
C SER A 97 -4.51 10.35 18.00
N TRP A 98 -4.85 10.72 19.24
CA TRP A 98 -6.11 11.35 19.59
C TRP A 98 -5.98 12.88 19.60
N GLY A 99 -6.08 13.49 18.42
CA GLY A 99 -6.09 14.95 18.25
C GLY A 99 -5.45 15.41 16.94
N CYS A 100 -5.48 16.72 16.68
CA CYS A 100 -4.67 17.31 15.61
C CYS A 100 -3.25 17.51 16.11
N GLN A 101 -2.40 16.50 15.91
CA GLN A 101 -0.96 16.65 16.13
C GLN A 101 -0.25 16.94 14.80
N PRO A 102 0.59 17.99 14.71
CA PRO A 102 1.36 18.23 13.51
C PRO A 102 2.40 17.11 13.32
N MET A 103 2.54 16.63 12.08
CA MET A 103 3.58 15.67 11.72
C MET A 103 4.96 16.28 12.04
N GLY A 104 5.70 15.66 12.95
CA GLY A 104 6.97 16.17 13.49
C GLY A 104 6.94 16.62 14.96
N SER A 105 5.76 16.61 15.61
CA SER A 105 5.64 16.88 17.05
C SER A 105 5.94 15.67 17.94
N PHE A 106 6.19 14.49 17.36
CA PHE A 106 6.46 13.25 18.07
C PHE A 106 7.89 13.27 18.64
N ASN A 107 8.03 13.75 19.88
CA ASN A 107 9.13 13.60 20.85
C ASN A 107 10.61 13.67 20.40
N SER A 108 10.89 14.08 19.17
CA SER A 108 12.24 14.34 18.71
C SER A 108 12.17 15.32 17.55
N ASN A 109 12.72 16.52 17.76
CA ASN A 109 13.09 17.46 16.68
C ASN A 109 14.24 16.88 15.81
N ASP A 110 14.26 15.57 15.65
CA ASP A 110 15.37 14.78 15.14
C ASP A 110 14.93 14.27 13.78
N GLU A 111 15.56 14.81 12.74
CA GLU A 111 15.26 14.57 11.33
C GLU A 111 15.22 13.06 11.00
N ASP A 112 15.98 12.27 11.76
CA ASP A 112 16.06 10.81 11.65
C ASP A 112 14.81 10.06 12.13
N GLY A 113 14.13 10.57 13.16
CA GLY A 113 12.87 9.98 13.65
C GLY A 113 11.74 10.11 12.62
N ILE A 114 11.64 11.30 12.01
CA ILE A 114 10.71 11.56 10.90
C ILE A 114 11.05 10.65 9.71
N LYS A 115 12.34 10.52 9.36
CA LYS A 115 12.75 9.64 8.25
C LYS A 115 12.40 8.17 8.49
N TYR A 116 12.57 7.70 9.72
CA TYR A 116 12.22 6.34 10.10
C TYR A 116 10.70 6.09 9.98
N PHE A 117 9.88 7.04 10.42
CA PHE A 117 8.42 6.98 10.29
C PHE A 117 7.96 6.84 8.83
N TYR A 118 8.49 7.65 7.92
CA TYR A 118 8.16 7.53 6.49
C TYR A 118 8.58 6.16 5.92
N ARG A 119 9.72 5.60 6.34
CA ARG A 119 10.17 4.27 5.88
C ARG A 119 9.21 3.17 6.32
N ILE A 120 8.76 3.20 7.57
CA ILE A 120 7.77 2.24 8.08
C ILE A 120 6.44 2.40 7.33
N THR A 121 6.01 3.65 7.12
CA THR A 121 4.78 3.96 6.38
C THR A 121 4.86 3.47 4.93
N TYR A 122 6.03 3.55 4.30
CA TYR A 122 6.25 3.01 2.97
C TYR A 122 6.25 1.48 2.95
N VAL A 123 6.86 0.82 3.93
CA VAL A 123 6.78 -0.65 4.05
C VAL A 123 5.32 -1.09 4.21
N TYR A 124 4.52 -0.36 4.98
CA TYR A 124 3.08 -0.59 5.09
C TYR A 124 2.33 -0.35 3.78
N PHE A 125 2.68 0.72 3.06
CA PHE A 125 2.10 1.02 1.75
C PHE A 125 2.36 -0.12 0.76
N ILE A 126 3.60 -0.62 0.70
CA ILE A 126 3.95 -1.78 -0.13
C ILE A 126 3.26 -3.06 0.35
N SER A 127 3.11 -3.28 1.66
CA SER A 127 2.40 -4.46 2.17
C SER A 127 0.94 -4.50 1.70
N LYS A 128 0.29 -3.34 1.51
CA LYS A 128 -1.07 -3.27 0.95
C LYS A 128 -1.14 -3.70 -0.51
N TYR A 129 -0.11 -3.41 -1.32
CA TYR A 129 -0.03 -3.97 -2.67
C TYR A 129 0.25 -5.46 -2.66
N LEU A 130 1.04 -5.92 -1.68
CA LEU A 130 1.27 -7.34 -1.53
C LEU A 130 -0.06 -8.03 -1.23
N ASP A 131 -0.89 -7.51 -0.31
CA ASP A 131 -2.21 -8.09 0.07
C ASP A 131 -3.11 -8.37 -1.16
N PHE A 132 -2.98 -7.60 -2.25
CA PHE A 132 -3.71 -7.87 -3.49
C PHE A 132 -3.38 -9.24 -4.11
N PHE A 133 -2.16 -9.75 -3.96
CA PHE A 133 -1.79 -11.06 -4.50
C PHE A 133 -2.55 -12.22 -3.85
N ASP A 134 -2.96 -12.11 -2.58
CA ASP A 134 -3.75 -13.15 -1.92
C ASP A 134 -5.04 -13.45 -2.72
N THR A 135 -5.75 -12.40 -3.14
CA THR A 135 -6.98 -12.55 -3.93
C THR A 135 -6.76 -13.18 -5.31
N VAL A 136 -5.58 -12.98 -5.91
CA VAL A 136 -5.23 -13.61 -7.19
C VAL A 136 -5.08 -15.11 -6.99
N PHE A 137 -4.48 -15.54 -5.89
CA PHE A 137 -4.39 -16.95 -5.54
C PHE A 137 -5.76 -17.53 -5.18
N PHE A 138 -6.63 -16.80 -4.47
CA PHE A 138 -8.00 -17.27 -4.18
C PHE A 138 -8.87 -17.42 -5.43
N CYS A 139 -8.76 -16.48 -6.38
CA CYS A 139 -9.45 -16.60 -7.66
C CYS A 139 -8.92 -17.82 -8.42
N ASN A 140 -7.59 -17.99 -8.53
CA ASN A 140 -6.92 -19.05 -9.31
C ASN A 140 -6.81 -20.42 -8.61
N ALA A 141 -7.20 -20.53 -7.33
CA ALA A 141 -7.21 -21.75 -6.55
C ALA A 141 -8.62 -21.97 -5.99
N ASP A 142 -9.51 -22.46 -6.84
CA ASP A 142 -10.62 -23.33 -6.43
C ASP A 142 -11.58 -22.83 -5.35
N ILE A 143 -11.86 -21.53 -5.28
CA ILE A 143 -12.90 -20.98 -4.39
C ILE A 143 -13.92 -20.16 -5.21
N VAL A 144 -14.34 -20.72 -6.35
CA VAL A 144 -15.53 -20.23 -7.07
C VAL A 144 -16.82 -20.90 -6.54
N LEU A 145 -16.72 -21.95 -5.71
CA LEU A 145 -17.89 -22.70 -5.21
C LEU A 145 -18.37 -22.34 -3.79
N VAL A 146 -17.83 -21.30 -3.13
CA VAL A 146 -18.24 -20.94 -1.75
C VAL A 146 -19.06 -19.64 -1.68
N TRP A 147 -19.25 -18.93 -2.79
CA TRP A 147 -19.99 -17.65 -2.80
C TRP A 147 -21.01 -17.50 -3.94
N ILE A 148 -21.64 -18.62 -4.35
CA ILE A 148 -22.97 -18.64 -4.97
C ILE A 148 -23.82 -19.66 -4.22
#